data_AF-A0A6C0R215-F1
#
_entry.id   AF-A0A6C0R215-F1
#
_cell.length_a   1.000
_cell.length_b   1.000
_cell.length_c   1.000
_cell.angle_alpha   90.00
_cell.angle_beta   90.00
_cell.angle_gamma   90.00
#
_symmetry.space_group_name_H-M   'P 1'
#
loop_
_entity.id
_entity.type
_entity.pdbx_description
1 polymer ?
#
loop_
_entity_poly.entity_id
_entity_poly.type
_entity_poly.pdbx_seq_one_letter_code
_entity_poly.pdbx_strand_id
1 'polypeptide(L)'
;MLNLMMMTATILILLSTVLMIMASLISKKSMVDREKSTAFECGFDPFYVARIPFSLKFFLIAVIFLIFDVEIAIILPITISMNNSLPEMWWITFTMFIVVLLVGLYHEWNQGALEWV
;
A
#
# COMPACT_ATOMS: atom_id res chain seq x y z
N MET A 1 20.66 -17.95 4.60
CA MET A 1 19.64 -16.92 4.31
C MET A 1 18.72 -16.67 5.48
N LEU A 2 18.04 -17.71 6.02
CA LEU A 2 17.10 -17.56 7.13
C LEU A 2 17.72 -16.89 8.37
N ASN A 3 18.94 -17.27 8.76
CA ASN A 3 19.63 -16.64 9.90
C ASN A 3 19.93 -15.15 9.69
N LEU A 4 20.26 -14.74 8.45
CA LEU A 4 20.50 -13.33 8.13
C LEU A 4 19.19 -12.54 8.19
N MET A 5 18.11 -13.08 7.61
CA MET A 5 16.78 -12.46 7.67
C MET A 5 16.31 -12.30 9.13
N MET A 6 16.45 -13.35 9.95
CA MET A 6 16.11 -13.30 11.37
C MET A 6 16.96 -12.30 12.13
N MET A 7 18.28 -12.21 11.87
CA MET A 7 19.14 -11.19 12.47
C MET A 7 18.71 -9.77 12.08
N THR A 8 18.40 -9.52 10.81
CA THR A 8 17.96 -8.18 10.38
C THR A 8 16.63 -7.79 11.02
N ALA A 9 15.68 -8.72 11.11
CA ALA A 9 14.38 -8.45 11.73
C ALA A 9 14.51 -8.14 13.24
N THR A 10 15.33 -8.91 13.96
CA THR A 10 15.55 -8.68 15.39
C THR A 10 16.24 -7.34 15.65
N ILE A 11 17.25 -6.98 14.84
CA ILE A 11 17.93 -5.69 14.95
C ILE A 11 16.95 -4.52 14.72
N LEU A 12 16.11 -4.59 13.68
CA LEU A 12 15.15 -3.51 13.38
C LEU A 12 14.10 -3.33 14.49
N ILE A 13 13.55 -4.44 15.00
CA ILE A 13 12.59 -4.39 16.12
C ILE A 13 13.26 -3.81 17.37
N LEU A 14 14.47 -4.25 17.69
CA LEU A 14 15.20 -3.79 18.87
C LEU A 14 15.56 -2.30 18.76
N LEU A 15 15.99 -1.85 17.57
CA LEU A 15 16.26 -0.44 17.31
C LEU A 15 14.99 0.42 17.48
N SER A 16 13.87 0.01 16.88
CA SER A 16 12.60 0.77 16.95
C SER A 16 12.06 0.87 18.38
N THR A 17 12.17 -0.20 19.16
CA THR A 17 11.72 -0.24 20.56
C THR A 17 12.62 0.61 21.46
N VAL A 18 13.95 0.52 21.31
CA VAL A 18 14.90 1.37 22.06
C VAL A 18 14.66 2.84 21.75
N LEU A 19 14.50 3.22 20.48
CA LEU A 19 14.21 4.61 20.10
C LEU A 19 12.89 5.10 20.70
N MET A 20 11.83 4.29 20.66
CA MET A 20 10.54 4.64 21.27
C MET A 20 10.64 4.81 22.78
N ILE A 21 11.35 3.90 23.48
CA ILE A 21 11.56 3.98 24.92
C ILE A 21 12.33 5.24 25.28
N MET A 22 13.46 5.50 24.59
CA MET A 22 14.27 6.70 24.82
C MET A 22 13.46 7.98 24.57
N ALA A 23 12.69 8.05 23.48
CA ALA A 23 11.82 9.19 23.21
C ALA A 23 10.78 9.40 24.32
N SER A 24 10.18 8.32 24.83
CA SER A 24 9.18 8.38 25.90
C SER A 24 9.77 8.79 27.25
N LEU A 25 11.01 8.38 27.56
CA LEU A 25 11.73 8.72 28.80
C LEU A 25 12.25 10.15 28.80
N ILE A 26 12.78 10.63 27.66
CA ILE A 26 13.31 12.00 27.53
C ILE A 26 12.17 13.02 27.40
N SER A 27 11.03 12.59 26.85
CA SER A 27 9.84 13.43 26.68
C SER A 27 9.41 14.05 28.02
N LYS A 28 9.52 15.39 28.12
CA LYS A 28 8.90 16.18 29.20
C LYS A 28 7.39 16.24 28.99
N LYS A 29 6.68 15.13 29.22
CA LYS A 29 5.22 15.12 29.25
C LYS A 29 4.77 15.86 30.51
N SER A 30 3.96 16.90 30.32
CA SER A 30 3.20 17.50 31.41
C SER A 30 2.17 16.51 31.94
N MET A 31 1.54 16.83 33.07
CA MET A 31 0.31 16.17 33.54
C MET A 31 -0.66 15.96 32.37
N VAL A 32 -1.24 14.77 32.31
CA VAL A 32 -2.24 14.41 31.29
C VAL A 32 -3.48 15.25 31.59
N ASP A 33 -3.70 16.26 30.75
CA ASP A 33 -4.87 17.12 30.80
C ASP A 33 -5.88 16.68 29.73
N ARG A 34 -7.17 16.81 30.01
CA ARG A 34 -8.25 16.41 29.10
C ARG A 34 -8.08 17.12 27.76
N GLU A 35 -7.81 18.41 27.78
CA GLU A 35 -7.67 19.25 26.58
C GLU A 35 -6.41 18.91 25.74
N LYS A 36 -5.41 18.25 26.33
CA LYS A 36 -4.25 17.71 25.57
C LYS A 36 -4.55 16.34 24.96
N SER A 37 -5.59 15.67 25.46
CA SER A 37 -6.03 14.35 25.00
C SER A 37 -7.20 14.41 24.01
N THR A 38 -7.79 15.60 23.79
CA THR A 38 -8.81 15.84 22.78
C THR A 38 -8.19 15.99 21.39
N ALA A 39 -8.99 15.75 20.34
CA ALA A 39 -8.55 15.89 18.96
C ALA A 39 -8.29 17.37 18.63
N PHE A 40 -7.22 17.65 17.91
CA PHE A 40 -6.88 19.00 17.48
C PHE A 40 -7.57 19.33 16.15
N GLU A 41 -8.58 20.21 16.17
CA GLU A 41 -9.22 20.76 14.96
C GLU A 41 -9.01 22.27 14.89
N CYS A 42 -7.74 22.68 14.69
CA CYS A 42 -7.33 24.09 14.61
C CYS A 42 -7.68 24.95 15.84
N GLY A 43 -7.78 24.32 17.02
CA GLY A 43 -8.14 25.00 18.27
C GLY A 43 -9.65 25.07 18.55
N PHE A 44 -10.47 24.42 17.73
CA PHE A 44 -11.90 24.26 17.95
C PHE A 44 -12.24 22.83 18.37
N ASP A 45 -13.38 22.68 19.04
CA ASP A 45 -13.99 21.37 19.25
C ASP A 45 -14.39 20.77 17.90
N PRO A 46 -14.21 19.45 17.71
CA PRO A 46 -14.43 18.83 16.42
C PRO A 46 -15.90 18.93 16.00
N PHE A 47 -16.14 19.49 14.81
CA PHE A 47 -17.51 19.67 14.28
C PHE A 47 -18.13 18.34 13.87
N TYR A 48 -17.30 17.38 13.42
CA TYR A 48 -17.69 16.04 13.02
C TYR A 48 -16.83 15.00 13.71
N VAL A 49 -17.36 13.80 13.87
CA VAL A 49 -16.55 12.65 14.26
C VAL A 49 -15.57 12.34 13.11
N ALA A 50 -14.33 11.98 13.42
CA ALA A 50 -13.30 11.67 12.42
C ALA A 50 -13.68 10.58 11.40
N ARG A 51 -14.74 9.79 11.67
CA ARG A 51 -15.27 8.77 10.76
C ARG A 51 -16.46 9.31 9.97
N ILE A 52 -16.15 10.13 8.98
CA ILE A 52 -17.12 10.60 7.98
C ILE A 52 -17.23 9.62 6.81
N PRO A 53 -18.37 9.57 6.10
CA PRO A 53 -18.46 8.85 4.84
C PRO A 53 -17.40 9.38 3.87
N PHE A 54 -16.61 8.45 3.35
CA PHE A 54 -15.49 8.73 2.47
C PHE A 54 -15.94 8.65 1.00
N SER A 55 -15.21 9.29 0.10
CA SER A 55 -15.59 9.30 -1.31
C SER A 55 -15.39 7.91 -1.93
N LEU A 56 -16.38 7.46 -2.71
CA LEU A 56 -16.35 6.17 -3.40
C LEU A 56 -15.23 6.08 -4.46
N LYS A 57 -14.73 7.22 -4.95
CA LYS A 57 -13.64 7.26 -5.94
C LYS A 57 -12.35 6.63 -5.38
N PHE A 58 -11.99 6.93 -4.14
CA PHE A 58 -10.83 6.31 -3.50
C PHE A 58 -11.00 4.82 -3.25
N PHE A 59 -12.23 4.38 -2.95
CA PHE A 59 -12.53 2.96 -2.83
C PHE A 59 -12.32 2.24 -4.17
N LEU A 60 -12.78 2.85 -5.27
CA LEU A 60 -12.60 2.30 -6.61
C LEU A 60 -11.11 2.14 -6.97
N ILE A 61 -10.28 3.14 -6.64
CA ILE A 61 -8.82 3.07 -6.84
C ILE A 61 -8.20 1.92 -6.05
N ALA A 62 -8.64 1.69 -4.81
CA ALA A 62 -8.14 0.58 -3.99
C ALA A 62 -8.50 -0.79 -4.59
N VAL A 63 -9.71 -0.92 -5.16
CA VAL A 63 -10.13 -2.13 -5.86
C VAL A 63 -9.30 -2.36 -7.13
N ILE A 64 -9.11 -1.31 -7.94
CA ILE A 64 -8.26 -1.36 -9.15
C ILE A 64 -6.82 -1.76 -8.78
N PHE A 65 -6.25 -1.16 -7.74
CA PHE A 65 -4.93 -1.52 -7.24
C PHE A 65 -4.82 -2.99 -6.85
N LEU A 66 -5.84 -3.55 -6.17
CA LEU A 66 -5.86 -4.95 -5.78
C LEU A 66 -5.85 -5.88 -7.01
N ILE A 67 -6.63 -5.55 -8.04
CA ILE A 67 -6.66 -6.33 -9.29
C ILE A 67 -5.28 -6.29 -9.96
N PHE A 68 -4.67 -5.11 -10.09
CA PHE A 68 -3.34 -4.97 -10.67
C PHE A 68 -2.25 -5.70 -9.87
N ASP A 69 -2.35 -5.76 -8.54
CA ASP A 69 -1.39 -6.50 -7.70
C ASP A 69 -1.44 -8.01 -7.99
N VAL A 70 -2.64 -8.57 -8.16
CA VAL A 70 -2.83 -9.98 -8.56
C VAL A 70 -2.26 -10.22 -9.96
N GLU A 71 -2.44 -9.30 -10.89
CA GLU A 71 -1.90 -9.42 -12.24
C GLU A 71 -0.37 -9.36 -12.27
N ILE A 72 0.25 -8.48 -11.46
CA ILE A 72 1.72 -8.43 -11.30
C ILE A 72 2.25 -9.73 -10.70
N ALA A 73 1.53 -10.31 -9.74
CA ALA A 73 1.89 -11.61 -9.16
C ALA A 73 1.89 -12.74 -10.21
N ILE A 74 1.09 -12.62 -11.28
CA ILE A 74 1.08 -13.55 -12.43
C ILE A 74 2.22 -13.25 -13.41
N ILE A 75 2.58 -11.98 -13.62
CA ILE A 75 3.69 -11.59 -14.52
C ILE A 75 5.04 -12.13 -14.02
N LEU A 76 5.28 -12.06 -12.71
CA LEU A 76 6.56 -12.44 -12.12
C LEU A 76 7.01 -13.88 -12.48
N PRO A 77 6.18 -14.93 -12.31
CA PRO A 77 6.56 -16.28 -12.71
C PRO A 77 6.68 -16.46 -14.24
N ILE A 78 5.97 -15.67 -15.05
CA ILE A 78 6.11 -15.73 -16.52
C ILE A 78 7.54 -15.36 -16.92
N THR A 79 8.16 -14.35 -16.29
CA THR A 79 9.56 -13.98 -16.58
C THR A 79 10.55 -15.12 -16.32
N ILE A 80 10.31 -15.92 -15.27
CA ILE A 80 11.14 -17.07 -14.91
C ILE A 80 10.93 -18.22 -15.92
N SER A 81 9.70 -18.39 -16.43
CA SER A 81 9.35 -19.45 -17.38
C SER A 81 9.96 -19.29 -18.78
N MET A 82 10.53 -18.12 -19.10
CA MET A 82 11.16 -17.83 -20.40
C MET A 82 12.26 -18.84 -20.75
N ASN A 83 13.04 -19.29 -19.77
CA ASN A 83 14.16 -20.22 -19.98
C ASN A 83 13.70 -21.68 -20.20
N ASN A 84 12.50 -22.03 -19.74
CA ASN A 84 12.02 -23.42 -19.71
C ASN A 84 10.99 -23.73 -20.80
N SER A 85 10.49 -22.72 -21.50
CA SER A 85 9.41 -22.84 -22.49
C SER A 85 9.90 -22.53 -23.90
N LEU A 86 9.12 -22.94 -24.92
CA LEU A 86 9.39 -22.58 -26.30
C LEU A 86 9.30 -21.05 -26.46
N PRO A 87 10.34 -20.37 -27.00
CA PRO A 87 10.36 -18.92 -27.09
C PRO A 87 9.13 -18.33 -27.78
N GLU A 88 8.68 -18.93 -28.88
CA GLU A 88 7.50 -18.44 -29.64
C GLU A 88 6.21 -18.51 -28.82
N MET A 89 5.97 -19.61 -28.10
CA MET A 89 4.78 -19.73 -27.25
C MET A 89 4.82 -18.75 -26.08
N TRP A 90 5.99 -18.58 -25.47
CA TRP A 90 6.19 -17.62 -24.39
C TRP A 90 5.90 -16.19 -24.84
N TRP A 91 6.42 -15.79 -26.01
CA TRP A 91 6.17 -14.47 -26.58
C TRP A 91 4.69 -14.23 -26.85
N ILE A 92 3.98 -15.21 -27.41
CA ILE A 92 2.54 -15.08 -27.71
C ILE A 92 1.72 -14.94 -26.41
N THR A 93 1.97 -15.78 -25.40
CA THR A 93 1.21 -15.72 -24.14
C THR A 93 1.49 -14.44 -23.36
N PHE A 94 2.76 -14.01 -23.30
CA PHE A 94 3.15 -12.77 -22.62
C PHE A 94 2.52 -11.55 -23.30
N THR A 95 2.61 -11.45 -24.63
CA THR A 95 2.02 -10.32 -25.38
C THR A 95 0.50 -10.29 -25.26
N MET A 96 -0.18 -11.43 -25.36
CA MET A 96 -1.64 -11.51 -25.14
C MET A 96 -2.02 -11.04 -23.73
N PHE A 97 -1.27 -11.45 -22.71
CA PHE A 97 -1.52 -11.03 -21.33
C PHE A 97 -1.38 -9.51 -21.16
N ILE A 98 -0.29 -8.92 -21.68
CA ILE A 98 -0.07 -7.47 -21.63
C ILE A 98 -1.16 -6.70 -22.39
N VAL A 99 -1.62 -7.19 -23.53
CA VAL A 99 -2.70 -6.54 -24.28
C VAL A 99 -4.00 -6.52 -23.46
N VAL A 100 -4.36 -7.62 -22.80
CA VAL A 100 -5.55 -7.67 -21.95
C VAL A 100 -5.46 -6.64 -20.81
N LEU A 101 -4.28 -6.50 -20.17
CA LEU A 101 -4.05 -5.50 -19.14
C LEU A 101 -4.24 -4.06 -19.65
N LEU A 102 -3.66 -3.74 -20.80
CA LEU A 102 -3.76 -2.41 -21.39
C LEU A 102 -5.20 -2.07 -21.79
N VAL A 103 -5.94 -3.04 -22.33
CA VAL A 103 -7.35 -2.85 -22.68
C VAL A 103 -8.20 -2.66 -21.43
N GLY A 104 -7.96 -3.44 -20.36
CA GLY A 104 -8.63 -3.27 -19.07
C GLY A 104 -8.43 -1.88 -18.48
N LEU A 105 -7.16 -1.44 -18.42
CA LEU A 105 -6.81 -0.10 -17.94
C LEU A 105 -7.46 1.01 -18.78
N TYR A 106 -7.43 0.86 -20.11
CA TYR A 106 -8.06 1.84 -21.00
C TYR A 106 -9.57 1.93 -20.79
N HIS A 107 -10.22 0.78 -20.57
CA HIS A 107 -11.65 0.74 -20.25
C HIS A 107 -11.94 1.46 -18.92
N GLU A 108 -11.18 1.18 -17.87
CA GLU A 108 -11.34 1.85 -16.56
C GLU A 108 -11.11 3.36 -16.64
N TRP A 109 -10.12 3.80 -17.43
CA TRP A 109 -9.88 5.21 -17.67
C TRP A 109 -11.08 5.85 -18.38
N ASN A 110 -11.60 5.23 -19.43
CA ASN A 110 -12.76 5.77 -20.15
C ASN A 110 -14.04 5.85 -19.28
N GLN A 111 -14.13 5.06 -18.20
CA GLN A 111 -15.21 5.15 -17.21
C GLN A 111 -14.99 6.25 -16.16
N GLY A 112 -13.91 7.03 -16.25
CA GLY A 112 -13.59 8.10 -15.31
C GLY A 112 -13.15 7.59 -13.92
N ALA A 113 -12.83 6.30 -13.79
CA ALA A 113 -12.40 5.71 -12.51
C ALA A 113 -11.09 6.32 -11.99
N LEU A 114 -10.24 6.78 -12.92
CA LEU A 114 -8.93 7.38 -12.66
C LEU A 114 -8.95 8.91 -12.68
N GLU A 115 -10.09 9.53 -13.01
CA GLU A 115 -10.18 11.00 -13.10
C GLU A 115 -10.39 11.65 -11.73
N TRP A 116 -9.48 12.55 -11.42
CA TRP A 116 -9.45 13.33 -10.19
C TRP A 116 -9.73 14.80 -10.44
N VAL A 117 -10.86 15.08 -11.09
CA VAL A 117 -11.63 16.34 -10.98
C VAL A 117 -13.10 15.99 -11.13
#